data_AF-A0AAV2PKJ5-F1
#
_entry.id   AF-A0AAV2PKJ5-F1
#
_cell.length_a   1.000
_cell.length_b   1.000
_cell.length_c   1.000
_cell.angle_alpha   90.00
_cell.angle_beta   90.00
_cell.angle_gamma   90.00
#
_symmetry.space_group_name_H-M   'P 1'
#
loop_
_entity.id
_entity.type
_entity.pdbx_description
1 polymer ?
#
loop_
_entity_poly.entity_id
_entity_poly.type
_entity_poly.pdbx_seq_one_letter_code
_entity_poly.pdbx_strand_id
1 'polypeptide(L)'
;IAVDYNRSPSSALFKRHEQLRRWQESETNRTETSERTRKVNFSDGCIFLAACAAGDKAEVLRLLDKGADIDTANVDGLTALHAACIDDNLDMVEFLVDQGADVNRGDMEGWTPLHATASCGFNSIAQFLIDRGADLALVNNDGDLCIDIADSEAMEELLQSEVDSRGIDCEASRNEEERRMREDAQRWLTTGYFADRPHSKTGATALHVAAAKGYRKVMNSHLETSSAMSVHNLARWVHLDALINLVERVAELIPADKLSSAEQNLRWMETVGCRPTVMKNDEQPELMNEDLCSELQMK
;
A
#
# COMPACT_ATOMS: atom_id res chain seq x y z
N ILE A 1 1.22 24.85 59.04
CA ILE A 1 0.55 23.62 59.52
C ILE A 1 1.43 22.45 59.07
N ALA A 2 2.28 21.98 59.98
CA ALA A 2 3.15 20.84 59.73
C ALA A 2 2.28 19.58 59.75
N VAL A 3 2.24 18.84 58.65
CA VAL A 3 1.48 17.58 58.57
C VAL A 3 2.40 16.49 59.13
N ASP A 4 2.16 16.13 60.38
CA ASP A 4 2.86 15.05 61.07
C ASP A 4 2.67 13.73 60.31
N TYR A 5 3.75 13.22 59.71
CA TYR A 5 3.80 11.98 58.95
C TYR A 5 3.90 10.75 59.86
N ASN A 6 3.23 10.75 61.01
CA ASN A 6 2.96 9.50 61.75
C ASN A 6 1.85 8.72 61.03
N ARG A 7 2.08 8.35 59.77
CA ARG A 7 1.25 7.41 59.02
C ARG A 7 1.60 6.01 59.48
N SER A 8 0.58 5.29 59.93
CA SER A 8 0.65 3.86 60.21
C SER A 8 1.55 3.11 59.21
N PRO A 9 2.51 2.28 59.65
CA PRO A 9 3.38 1.51 58.75
C PRO A 9 2.63 0.55 57.82
N SER A 10 1.35 0.28 58.11
CA SER A 10 0.45 -0.50 57.26
C SER A 10 -0.24 0.30 56.15
N SER A 11 -0.15 1.63 56.16
CA SER A 11 -0.79 2.49 55.16
C SER A 11 -0.18 2.30 53.78
N ALA A 12 -1.03 2.14 52.75
CA ALA A 12 -0.59 1.99 51.36
C ALA A 12 0.30 3.16 50.90
N LEU A 13 0.02 4.38 51.36
CA LEU A 13 0.83 5.56 51.04
C LEU A 13 2.21 5.53 51.70
N PHE A 14 2.32 5.00 52.92
CA PHE A 14 3.60 4.81 53.60
C PHE A 14 4.43 3.74 52.89
N LYS A 15 3.82 2.61 52.51
CA LYS A 15 4.50 1.54 51.74
C LYS A 15 4.99 2.02 50.38
N ARG A 16 4.19 2.79 49.64
CA ARG A 16 4.58 3.38 48.34
C ARG A 16 5.69 4.42 48.51
N HIS A 17 5.61 5.26 49.55
CA HIS A 17 6.64 6.23 49.88
C HIS A 17 7.98 5.55 50.19
N GLU A 18 7.97 4.49 50.98
CA GLU A 18 9.14 3.70 51.32
C GLU A 18 9.72 2.95 50.10
N GLN A 19 8.88 2.45 49.20
CA GLN A 19 9.33 1.90 47.91
C GLN A 19 10.02 2.94 47.03
N LEU A 20 9.46 4.16 46.93
CA LEU A 20 10.08 5.25 46.18
C LEU A 20 11.40 5.69 46.79
N ARG A 21 11.50 5.72 48.12
CA ARG A 21 12.76 6.00 48.81
C ARG A 21 13.84 4.97 48.50
N ARG A 22 13.51 3.68 48.58
CA ARG A 22 14.44 2.59 48.21
C ARG A 22 14.83 2.66 46.73
N TRP A 23 13.91 3.04 45.86
CA TRP A 23 14.19 3.26 44.44
C TRP A 23 15.14 4.46 44.24
N GLN A 24 14.94 5.58 44.95
CA GLN A 24 15.82 6.75 44.86
C GLN A 24 17.26 6.46 45.29
N GLU A 25 17.43 5.60 46.31
CA GLU A 25 18.73 5.18 46.84
C GLU A 25 19.35 4.02 46.03
N SER A 26 18.62 3.44 45.08
CA SER A 26 19.06 2.30 44.27
C SER A 26 19.83 2.68 43.01
N GLU A 27 20.57 1.72 42.45
CA GLU A 27 21.36 1.89 41.24
C GLU A 27 20.54 2.32 40.01
N THR A 28 19.23 2.08 40.00
CA THR A 28 18.33 2.51 38.91
C THR A 28 18.14 4.03 38.83
N ASN A 29 18.53 4.80 39.86
CA ASN A 29 18.46 6.26 39.85
C ASN A 29 19.84 6.93 39.68
N ARG A 30 20.90 6.13 39.45
CA ARG A 30 22.25 6.62 39.21
C ARG A 30 22.35 7.05 37.74
N THR A 31 22.70 8.31 37.47
CA THR A 31 22.90 8.79 36.09
C THR A 31 24.01 7.97 35.43
N GLU A 32 23.65 7.20 34.40
CA GLU A 32 24.61 6.36 33.68
C GLU A 32 25.69 7.25 33.03
N THR A 33 26.93 7.09 33.48
CA THR A 33 28.11 7.89 33.05
C THR A 33 29.08 7.08 32.18
N SER A 34 28.70 5.86 31.82
CA SER A 34 29.56 4.93 31.08
C SER A 34 29.00 4.72 29.68
N GLU A 35 29.83 5.01 28.68
CA GLU A 35 29.59 4.67 27.27
C GLU A 35 29.50 3.15 27.13
N ARG A 36 28.32 2.58 27.41
CA ARG A 36 28.05 1.18 27.13
C ARG A 36 28.11 1.00 25.62
N THR A 37 28.96 0.08 25.16
CA THR A 37 28.99 -0.34 23.75
C THR A 37 27.60 -0.83 23.37
N ARG A 38 26.89 -0.05 22.53
CA ARG A 38 25.56 -0.41 22.05
C ARG A 38 25.69 -1.63 21.13
N LYS A 39 25.27 -2.80 21.62
CA LYS A 39 25.28 -4.06 20.85
C LYS A 39 23.97 -4.33 20.12
N VAL A 40 22.90 -3.64 20.53
CA VAL A 40 21.55 -3.79 19.96
C VAL A 40 21.35 -2.72 18.90
N ASN A 41 21.06 -3.15 17.68
CA ASN A 41 20.78 -2.28 16.54
C ASN A 41 19.39 -2.60 16.00
N PHE A 42 18.72 -1.60 15.42
CA PHE A 42 17.46 -1.75 14.69
C PHE A 42 17.72 -1.62 13.19
N SER A 43 16.73 -1.98 12.36
CA SER A 43 16.83 -1.75 10.93
C SER A 43 16.87 -0.25 10.64
N ASP A 44 17.68 0.14 9.64
CA ASP A 44 17.89 1.55 9.29
C ASP A 44 16.56 2.26 8.99
N GLY A 45 15.64 1.58 8.29
CA GLY A 45 14.33 2.11 7.98
C GLY A 45 13.43 2.34 9.20
N CYS A 46 13.48 1.45 10.19
CA CYS A 46 12.73 1.64 11.44
C CYS A 46 13.27 2.83 12.23
N ILE A 47 14.59 2.98 12.29
CA ILE A 47 15.25 4.11 12.96
C ILE A 47 14.90 5.43 12.24
N PHE A 48 14.96 5.44 10.91
CA PHE A 48 14.68 6.61 10.10
C PHE A 48 13.23 7.09 10.25
N LEU A 49 12.27 6.20 10.09
CA LEU A 49 10.84 6.52 10.26
C LEU A 49 10.54 7.02 11.69
N ALA A 50 11.14 6.40 12.71
CA ALA A 50 10.97 6.82 14.10
C ALA A 50 11.58 8.20 14.38
N ALA A 51 12.74 8.53 13.81
CA ALA A 51 13.36 9.85 13.94
C ALA A 51 12.49 10.94 13.30
N CYS A 52 11.88 10.65 12.14
CA CYS A 52 10.94 11.56 11.48
C CYS A 52 9.67 11.77 12.31
N ALA A 53 9.07 10.68 12.82
CA ALA A 53 7.88 10.74 13.66
C ALA A 53 8.13 11.49 14.99
N ALA A 54 9.36 11.44 15.51
CA ALA A 54 9.76 12.21 16.69
C ALA A 54 10.04 13.70 16.40
N GLY A 55 10.13 14.10 15.12
CA GLY A 55 10.51 15.45 14.70
C GLY A 55 11.99 15.79 14.94
N ASP A 56 12.86 14.79 15.16
CA ASP A 56 14.30 15.02 15.39
C ASP A 56 15.04 15.22 14.06
N LYS A 57 14.91 16.42 13.50
CA LYS A 57 15.55 16.79 12.23
C LYS A 57 17.06 16.60 12.24
N ALA A 58 17.73 16.79 13.38
CA ALA A 58 19.17 16.63 13.49
C ALA A 58 19.58 15.16 13.31
N GLU A 59 18.84 14.24 13.93
CA GLU A 59 19.06 12.81 13.75
C GLU A 59 18.70 12.36 12.33
N VAL A 60 17.63 12.91 11.73
CA VAL A 60 17.26 12.62 10.33
C VAL A 60 18.39 13.00 9.37
N LEU A 61 18.94 14.22 9.48
CA LEU A 61 20.11 14.63 8.68
C LEU A 61 21.29 13.68 8.88
N ARG A 62 21.59 13.31 10.13
CA ARG A 62 22.68 12.38 10.46
C ARG A 62 22.45 10.98 9.88
N LEU A 63 21.21 10.56 9.68
CA LEU A 63 20.87 9.27 9.05
C LEU A 63 20.99 9.37 7.52
N LEU A 64 20.52 10.46 6.92
CA LEU A 64 20.67 10.73 5.48
C LEU A 64 22.15 10.81 5.07
N ASP A 65 23.00 11.48 5.87
CA ASP A 65 24.45 11.53 5.67
C ASP A 65 25.12 10.14 5.73
N LYS A 66 24.51 9.20 6.45
CA LYS A 66 24.96 7.80 6.51
C LYS A 66 24.39 6.93 5.38
N GLY A 67 23.61 7.51 4.47
CA GLY A 67 23.01 6.82 3.33
C GLY A 67 21.66 6.17 3.62
N ALA A 68 20.91 6.65 4.62
CA ALA A 68 19.52 6.27 4.78
C ALA A 68 18.70 6.75 3.57
N ASP A 69 17.76 5.93 3.11
CA ASP A 69 16.84 6.27 2.04
C ASP A 69 15.68 7.13 2.60
N ILE A 70 15.53 8.34 2.08
CA ILE A 70 14.49 9.29 2.50
C ILE A 70 13.07 8.79 2.19
N ASP A 71 12.93 7.99 1.13
CA ASP A 71 11.67 7.41 0.68
C ASP A 71 11.44 6.01 1.27
N THR A 72 12.14 5.69 2.36
CA THR A 72 11.85 4.49 3.14
C THR A 72 10.39 4.49 3.58
N ALA A 73 9.73 3.37 3.36
CA ALA A 73 8.31 3.18 3.65
C ALA A 73 8.07 2.08 4.69
N ASN A 74 6.95 2.18 5.40
CA ASN A 74 6.46 1.13 6.30
C ASN A 74 5.79 -0.03 5.51
N VAL A 75 5.14 -0.94 6.24
CA VAL A 75 4.46 -2.11 5.64
C VAL A 75 3.26 -1.75 4.77
N ASP A 76 2.70 -0.55 4.92
CA ASP A 76 1.58 -0.04 4.12
C ASP A 76 2.09 0.82 2.94
N GLY A 77 3.40 0.95 2.77
CA GLY A 77 4.00 1.82 1.76
C GLY A 77 4.06 3.30 2.15
N LEU A 78 3.64 3.66 3.37
CA LEU A 78 3.69 5.03 3.85
C LEU A 78 5.13 5.45 4.13
N THR A 79 5.57 6.52 3.48
CA THR A 79 6.86 7.17 3.73
C THR A 79 6.77 8.13 4.91
N ALA A 80 7.93 8.65 5.37
CA ALA A 80 7.96 9.73 6.35
C ALA A 80 7.16 10.97 5.91
N LEU A 81 7.11 11.25 4.60
CA LEU A 81 6.36 12.37 4.05
C LEU A 81 4.83 12.16 4.17
N HIS A 82 4.35 10.93 3.94
CA HIS A 82 2.93 10.60 4.17
C HIS A 82 2.54 10.83 5.63
N ALA A 83 3.33 10.29 6.56
CA ALA A 83 3.07 10.44 7.99
C ALA A 83 3.05 11.92 8.40
N ALA A 84 4.02 12.72 7.94
CA ALA A 84 4.06 14.15 8.22
C ALA A 84 2.83 14.90 7.67
N CYS A 85 2.30 14.49 6.51
CA CYS A 85 1.08 15.04 5.94
C CYS A 85 -0.16 14.67 6.75
N ILE A 86 -0.26 13.42 7.23
CA ILE A 86 -1.39 12.93 8.03
C ILE A 86 -1.41 13.59 9.43
N ASP A 87 -0.24 13.89 9.98
CA ASP A 87 -0.07 14.48 11.32
C ASP A 87 -0.20 16.03 11.36
N ASP A 88 -0.56 16.68 10.24
CA ASP A 88 -0.57 18.16 10.06
C ASP A 88 0.79 18.82 10.41
N ASN A 89 1.90 18.12 10.17
CA ASN A 89 3.23 18.59 10.54
C ASN A 89 3.92 19.29 9.37
N LEU A 90 3.45 20.50 9.04
CA LEU A 90 4.00 21.32 7.95
C LEU A 90 5.53 21.51 8.07
N ASP A 91 6.04 21.75 9.28
CA ASP A 91 7.48 21.95 9.52
C ASP A 91 8.33 20.72 9.15
N MET A 92 7.78 19.51 9.33
CA MET A 92 8.43 18.28 8.91
C MET A 92 8.22 18.00 7.42
N VAL A 93 7.05 18.32 6.86
CA VAL A 93 6.80 18.24 5.41
C VAL A 93 7.80 19.10 4.64
N GLU A 94 7.94 20.38 5.01
CA GLU A 94 8.88 21.31 4.38
C GLU A 94 10.30 20.77 4.44
N PHE A 95 10.72 20.30 5.62
CA PHE A 95 12.04 19.74 5.83
C PHE A 95 12.30 18.51 4.97
N LEU A 96 11.39 17.54 4.94
CA LEU A 96 11.55 16.30 4.15
C LEU A 96 11.63 16.59 2.65
N VAL A 97 10.76 17.47 2.14
CA VAL A 97 10.77 17.87 0.73
C VAL A 97 12.05 18.62 0.38
N ASP A 98 12.54 19.49 1.27
CA ASP A 98 13.83 20.18 1.09
C ASP A 98 15.04 19.23 1.13
N GLN A 99 14.94 18.10 1.85
CA GLN A 99 15.94 17.04 1.83
C GLN A 99 15.81 16.09 0.62
N GLY A 100 14.82 16.31 -0.27
CA GLY A 100 14.66 15.56 -1.52
C GLY A 100 13.73 14.35 -1.44
N ALA A 101 12.78 14.33 -0.49
CA ALA A 101 11.72 13.32 -0.48
C ALA A 101 10.88 13.38 -1.76
N ASP A 102 10.48 12.23 -2.29
CA ASP A 102 9.62 12.16 -3.47
C ASP A 102 8.18 12.56 -3.11
N VAL A 103 7.79 13.76 -3.55
CA VAL A 103 6.44 14.34 -3.34
C VAL A 103 5.31 13.55 -4.01
N ASN A 104 5.65 12.69 -4.97
CA ASN A 104 4.70 11.91 -5.77
C ASN A 104 4.76 10.41 -5.46
N ARG A 105 5.50 10.01 -4.42
CA ARG A 105 5.63 8.62 -4.04
C ARG A 105 4.28 8.06 -3.62
N GLY A 106 3.75 7.07 -4.34
CA GLY A 106 2.54 6.36 -3.93
C GLY A 106 2.82 5.32 -2.84
N ASP A 107 1.89 5.17 -1.89
CA ASP A 107 1.85 4.07 -0.93
C ASP A 107 1.38 2.75 -1.59
N MET A 108 1.01 1.73 -0.81
CA MET A 108 0.52 0.47 -1.39
C MET A 108 -0.86 0.58 -2.06
N GLU A 109 -1.67 1.56 -1.65
CA GLU A 109 -2.97 1.86 -2.24
C GLU A 109 -2.88 2.91 -3.37
N GLY A 110 -1.67 3.32 -3.73
CA GLY A 110 -1.44 4.35 -4.75
C GLY A 110 -1.74 5.76 -4.26
N TRP A 111 -1.96 5.95 -2.95
CA TRP A 111 -2.12 7.27 -2.36
C TRP A 111 -0.79 7.98 -2.34
N THR A 112 -0.76 9.20 -2.87
CA THR A 112 0.40 10.09 -2.77
C THR A 112 0.30 10.93 -1.49
N PRO A 113 1.37 11.62 -1.07
CA PRO A 113 1.30 12.58 0.02
C PRO A 113 0.16 13.59 -0.14
N LEU A 114 -0.10 14.05 -1.38
CA LEU A 114 -1.20 14.97 -1.67
C LEU A 114 -2.58 14.33 -1.49
N HIS A 115 -2.77 13.04 -1.78
CA HIS A 115 -4.03 12.34 -1.47
C HIS A 115 -4.27 12.30 0.04
N ALA A 116 -3.25 11.96 0.83
CA ALA A 116 -3.35 11.93 2.28
C ALA A 116 -3.70 13.34 2.84
N THR A 117 -3.02 14.38 2.36
CA THR A 117 -3.31 15.77 2.74
C THR A 117 -4.72 16.21 2.37
N ALA A 118 -5.19 15.89 1.15
CA ALA A 118 -6.52 16.25 0.68
C ALA A 118 -7.62 15.59 1.53
N SER A 119 -7.45 14.30 1.84
CA SER A 119 -8.36 13.53 2.70
C SER A 119 -8.39 14.01 4.15
N CYS A 120 -7.34 14.69 4.64
CA CYS A 120 -7.33 15.28 5.99
C CYS A 120 -7.70 16.76 6.00
N GLY A 121 -7.83 17.42 4.85
CA GLY A 121 -8.24 18.82 4.73
C GLY A 121 -7.16 19.87 5.07
N PHE A 122 -5.87 19.50 5.08
CA PHE A 122 -4.78 20.42 5.45
C PHE A 122 -4.34 21.32 4.28
N ASN A 123 -5.11 22.39 4.03
CA ASN A 123 -4.93 23.30 2.89
C ASN A 123 -3.50 23.89 2.78
N SER A 124 -2.87 24.25 3.90
CA SER A 124 -1.51 24.82 3.90
C SER A 124 -0.46 23.83 3.38
N ILE A 125 -0.58 22.56 3.79
CA ILE A 125 0.31 21.49 3.33
C ILE A 125 0.05 21.18 1.86
N ALA A 126 -1.22 21.17 1.44
CA ALA A 126 -1.58 20.91 0.04
C ALA A 126 -0.99 21.97 -0.89
N GLN A 127 -1.16 23.26 -0.55
CA GLN A 127 -0.54 24.35 -1.32
C GLN A 127 0.98 24.18 -1.42
N PHE A 128 1.64 23.87 -0.29
CA PHE A 128 3.08 23.65 -0.30
C PHE A 128 3.49 22.49 -1.22
N LEU A 129 2.81 21.34 -1.13
CA LEU A 129 3.11 20.19 -1.98
C LEU A 129 2.90 20.50 -3.47
N ILE A 130 1.82 21.21 -3.81
CA ILE A 130 1.48 21.66 -5.16
C ILE A 130 2.56 22.59 -5.72
N ASP A 131 3.06 23.52 -4.90
CA ASP A 131 4.15 24.45 -5.25
C ASP A 131 5.48 23.70 -5.45
N ARG A 132 5.68 22.58 -4.75
CA ARG A 132 6.85 21.70 -4.88
C ARG A 132 6.70 20.63 -5.97
N GLY A 133 5.66 20.71 -6.79
CA GLY A 133 5.50 19.84 -7.97
C GLY A 133 4.77 18.52 -7.69
N ALA A 134 3.90 18.48 -6.68
CA ALA A 134 2.96 17.38 -6.54
C ALA A 134 2.08 17.26 -7.80
N ASP A 135 1.92 16.04 -8.29
CA ASP A 135 1.16 15.70 -9.46
C ASP A 135 -0.30 15.42 -9.08
N LEU A 136 -1.19 16.28 -9.56
CA LEU A 136 -2.63 16.22 -9.33
C LEU A 136 -3.30 15.16 -10.20
N ALA A 137 -2.64 14.67 -11.26
CA ALA A 137 -3.18 13.70 -12.21
C ALA A 137 -2.95 12.24 -11.76
N LEU A 138 -2.23 12.01 -10.67
CA LEU A 138 -2.03 10.67 -10.14
C LEU A 138 -3.34 10.15 -9.55
N VAL A 139 -3.67 8.91 -9.91
CA VAL A 139 -4.84 8.19 -9.44
C VAL A 139 -4.41 7.09 -8.48
N ASN A 140 -5.17 6.91 -7.41
CA ASN A 140 -4.98 5.80 -6.49
C ASN A 140 -5.54 4.48 -7.08
N ASN A 141 -5.44 3.39 -6.32
CA ASN A 141 -5.92 2.08 -6.76
C ASN A 141 -7.44 2.03 -7.00
N ASP A 142 -8.22 2.85 -6.28
CA ASP A 142 -9.67 2.99 -6.43
C ASP A 142 -10.07 3.81 -7.67
N GLY A 143 -9.12 4.51 -8.29
CA GLY A 143 -9.34 5.37 -9.45
C GLY A 143 -9.71 6.82 -9.09
N ASP A 144 -9.54 7.18 -7.82
CA ASP A 144 -9.77 8.53 -7.31
C ASP A 144 -8.50 9.38 -7.46
N LEU A 145 -8.68 10.64 -7.84
CA LEU A 145 -7.66 11.67 -7.78
C LEU A 145 -7.70 12.34 -6.40
N CYS A 146 -6.66 13.08 -6.04
CA CYS A 146 -6.64 13.83 -4.77
C CYS A 146 -7.83 14.80 -4.59
N ILE A 147 -8.37 15.35 -5.67
CA ILE A 147 -9.58 16.19 -5.64
C ILE A 147 -10.85 15.43 -5.24
N ASP A 148 -10.96 14.16 -5.61
CA ASP A 148 -12.15 13.33 -5.33
C ASP A 148 -12.28 12.96 -3.84
N ILE A 149 -11.16 13.02 -3.12
CA ILE A 149 -11.05 12.65 -1.69
C ILE A 149 -10.99 13.89 -0.79
N ALA A 150 -11.13 15.10 -1.35
CA ALA A 150 -11.05 16.33 -0.57
C ALA A 150 -12.09 16.37 0.56
N ASP A 151 -11.64 16.56 1.80
CA ASP A 151 -12.54 16.56 2.98
C ASP A 151 -13.31 17.89 3.15
N SER A 152 -12.78 18.99 2.64
CA SER A 152 -13.34 20.34 2.82
C SER A 152 -13.54 21.09 1.51
N GLU A 153 -14.58 21.93 1.46
CA GLU A 153 -14.87 22.79 0.29
C GLU A 153 -13.67 23.66 -0.10
N ALA A 154 -12.92 24.17 0.90
CA ALA A 154 -11.72 24.97 0.64
C ALA A 154 -10.60 24.17 -0.07
N MET A 155 -10.46 22.89 0.26
CA MET A 155 -9.50 22.00 -0.38
C MET A 155 -9.94 21.67 -1.81
N GLU A 156 -11.24 21.38 -1.99
CA GLU A 156 -11.82 21.12 -3.30
C GLU A 156 -11.65 22.33 -4.23
N GLU A 157 -11.94 23.55 -3.75
CA GLU A 157 -11.73 24.79 -4.51
C GLU A 157 -10.26 25.00 -4.90
N LEU A 158 -9.33 24.78 -3.96
CA LEU A 158 -7.89 24.88 -4.20
C LEU A 158 -7.44 23.91 -5.28
N LEU A 159 -7.76 22.61 -5.13
CA LEU A 159 -7.38 21.57 -6.07
C LEU A 159 -8.04 21.76 -7.44
N GLN A 160 -9.32 22.14 -7.48
CA GLN A 160 -10.03 22.41 -8.74
C GLN A 160 -9.39 23.57 -9.48
N SER A 161 -9.04 24.66 -8.79
CA SER A 161 -8.40 25.81 -9.41
C SER A 161 -7.03 25.45 -10.00
N GLU A 162 -6.27 24.59 -9.34
CA GLU A 162 -4.97 24.11 -9.82
C GLU A 162 -5.12 23.17 -11.02
N VAL A 163 -6.07 22.24 -10.97
CA VAL A 163 -6.42 21.35 -12.09
C VAL A 163 -6.79 22.16 -13.34
N ASP A 164 -7.67 23.15 -13.18
CA ASP A 164 -8.11 24.01 -14.28
C ASP A 164 -6.96 24.87 -14.83
N SER A 165 -6.14 25.44 -13.93
CA SER A 165 -5.01 26.28 -14.33
C SER A 165 -3.93 25.51 -15.11
N ARG A 166 -3.70 24.25 -14.75
CA ARG A 166 -2.75 23.35 -15.40
C ARG A 166 -3.36 22.63 -16.60
N GLY A 167 -4.68 22.70 -16.79
CA GLY A 167 -5.40 22.05 -17.89
C GLY A 167 -5.36 20.53 -17.79
N ILE A 168 -5.44 19.98 -16.58
CA ILE A 168 -5.39 18.54 -16.34
C ILE A 168 -6.73 17.92 -16.69
N ASP A 169 -6.71 16.91 -17.57
CA ASP A 169 -7.88 16.10 -17.88
C ASP A 169 -8.01 14.96 -16.86
N CYS A 170 -8.84 15.16 -15.84
CA CYS A 170 -9.08 14.17 -14.79
C CYS A 170 -9.61 12.84 -15.36
N GLU A 171 -10.48 12.91 -16.38
CA GLU A 171 -11.09 11.73 -16.98
C GLU A 171 -10.07 10.93 -17.80
N ALA A 172 -9.17 11.62 -18.51
CA ALA A 172 -8.05 10.96 -19.17
C ALA A 172 -7.14 10.25 -18.16
N SER A 173 -6.92 10.87 -17.00
CA SER A 173 -6.08 10.32 -15.94
C SER A 173 -6.66 9.03 -15.34
N ARG A 174 -7.96 9.00 -15.03
CA ARG A 174 -8.67 7.79 -14.56
C ARG A 174 -8.64 6.64 -15.56
N ASN A 175 -8.79 6.97 -16.84
CA ASN A 175 -8.83 5.98 -17.91
C ASN A 175 -7.45 5.58 -18.45
N GLU A 176 -6.38 6.22 -18.00
CA GLU A 176 -5.02 6.02 -18.52
C GLU A 176 -4.54 4.58 -18.33
N GLU A 177 -4.85 3.96 -17.19
CA GLU A 177 -4.50 2.56 -16.91
C GLU A 177 -5.22 1.61 -17.88
N GLU A 178 -6.56 1.70 -17.98
CA GLU A 178 -7.33 0.87 -18.93
C GLU A 178 -6.84 1.08 -20.37
N ARG A 179 -6.57 2.34 -20.74
CA ARG A 179 -6.07 2.70 -22.08
C ARG A 179 -4.75 2.00 -22.39
N ARG A 180 -3.77 2.06 -21.47
CA ARG A 180 -2.47 1.38 -21.63
C ARG A 180 -2.63 -0.13 -21.72
N MET A 181 -3.42 -0.73 -20.84
CA MET A 181 -3.67 -2.17 -20.87
C MET A 181 -4.32 -2.63 -22.18
N ARG A 182 -5.24 -1.82 -22.72
CA ARG A 182 -5.88 -2.07 -24.02
C ARG A 182 -4.87 -1.98 -25.16
N GLU A 183 -3.96 -1.02 -25.12
CA GLU A 183 -2.89 -0.86 -26.12
C GLU A 183 -1.90 -2.02 -26.09
N ASP A 184 -1.50 -2.46 -24.90
CA ASP A 184 -0.64 -3.63 -24.73
C ASP A 184 -1.32 -4.91 -25.23
N ALA A 185 -2.61 -5.09 -24.91
CA ALA A 185 -3.41 -6.21 -25.44
C ALA A 185 -3.45 -6.20 -26.98
N GLN A 186 -3.70 -5.04 -27.59
CA GLN A 186 -3.71 -4.88 -29.04
C GLN A 186 -2.34 -5.13 -29.67
N ARG A 187 -1.27 -4.72 -28.98
CA ARG A 187 0.11 -4.96 -29.39
C ARG A 187 0.43 -6.45 -29.38
N TRP A 188 0.00 -7.20 -28.37
CA TRP A 188 0.21 -8.65 -28.30
C TRP A 188 -0.57 -9.38 -29.39
N LEU A 189 -1.81 -8.98 -29.66
CA LEU A 189 -2.60 -9.51 -30.78
C LEU A 189 -1.90 -9.27 -32.12
N THR A 190 -1.38 -8.06 -32.35
CA THR A 190 -0.77 -7.68 -33.62
C THR A 190 0.60 -8.35 -33.82
N THR A 191 1.38 -8.50 -32.76
CA THR A 191 2.72 -9.10 -32.82
C THR A 191 2.74 -10.62 -32.67
N GLY A 192 1.66 -11.22 -32.14
CA GLY A 192 1.60 -12.63 -31.78
C GLY A 192 2.49 -13.01 -30.60
N TYR A 193 3.06 -12.03 -29.89
CA TYR A 193 3.96 -12.24 -28.75
C TYR A 193 3.34 -11.72 -27.47
N PHE A 194 3.03 -12.64 -26.56
CA PHE A 194 2.49 -12.32 -25.25
C PHE A 194 3.62 -12.01 -24.25
N ALA A 195 3.69 -10.75 -23.81
CA ALA A 195 4.79 -10.22 -22.99
C ALA A 195 4.31 -9.72 -21.62
N ASP A 196 3.33 -10.39 -21.01
CA ASP A 196 2.79 -10.00 -19.71
C ASP A 196 3.79 -10.28 -18.58
N ARG A 197 4.15 -9.23 -17.84
CA ARG A 197 5.09 -9.27 -16.72
C ARG A 197 4.30 -9.17 -15.42
N PRO A 198 4.37 -10.19 -14.54
CA PRO A 198 3.75 -10.11 -13.22
C PRO A 198 4.25 -8.92 -12.41
N HIS A 199 3.36 -8.30 -11.65
CA HIS A 199 3.66 -7.21 -10.74
C HIS A 199 4.67 -7.65 -9.67
N SER A 200 5.67 -6.83 -9.38
CA SER A 200 6.81 -7.21 -8.54
C SER A 200 6.43 -7.49 -7.08
N LYS A 201 5.40 -6.83 -6.55
CA LYS A 201 4.94 -7.00 -5.16
C LYS A 201 3.90 -8.11 -5.01
N THR A 202 2.89 -8.11 -5.87
CA THR A 202 1.70 -8.98 -5.73
C THR A 202 1.78 -10.22 -6.61
N GLY A 203 2.66 -10.25 -7.60
CA GLY A 203 2.66 -11.29 -8.65
C GLY A 203 1.46 -11.21 -9.59
N ALA A 204 0.63 -10.16 -9.48
CA ALA A 204 -0.58 -9.99 -10.29
C ALA A 204 -0.21 -9.77 -11.77
N THR A 205 -0.94 -10.42 -12.66
CA THR A 205 -0.80 -10.25 -14.11
C THR A 205 -1.78 -9.20 -14.64
N ALA A 206 -1.61 -8.76 -15.89
CA ALA A 206 -2.55 -7.81 -16.51
C ALA A 206 -4.01 -8.33 -16.49
N LEU A 207 -4.22 -9.65 -16.58
CA LEU A 207 -5.56 -10.23 -16.45
C LEU A 207 -6.16 -10.06 -15.04
N HIS A 208 -5.34 -10.15 -13.98
CA HIS A 208 -5.81 -9.93 -12.61
C HIS A 208 -6.29 -8.49 -12.41
N VAL A 209 -5.53 -7.52 -12.92
CA VAL A 209 -5.88 -6.10 -12.85
C VAL A 209 -7.18 -5.82 -13.62
N ALA A 210 -7.29 -6.37 -14.83
CA ALA A 210 -8.48 -6.19 -15.67
C ALA A 210 -9.74 -6.81 -15.02
N ALA A 211 -9.60 -7.95 -14.32
CA ALA A 211 -10.69 -8.58 -13.59
C ALA A 211 -11.09 -7.78 -12.34
N ALA A 212 -10.11 -7.33 -11.54
CA ALA A 212 -10.33 -6.57 -10.33
C ALA A 212 -11.03 -5.23 -10.61
N LYS A 213 -10.58 -4.50 -11.64
CA LYS A 213 -11.15 -3.19 -12.03
C LYS A 213 -12.34 -3.29 -13.00
N GLY A 214 -12.68 -4.48 -13.49
CA GLY A 214 -13.83 -4.69 -14.39
C GLY A 214 -13.62 -4.22 -15.83
N TYR A 215 -12.36 -4.16 -16.31
CA TYR A 215 -12.00 -3.78 -17.69
C TYR A 215 -12.37 -4.87 -18.70
N ARG A 216 -13.67 -5.01 -19.00
CA ARG A 216 -14.22 -6.06 -19.87
C ARG A 216 -13.60 -6.10 -21.26
N LYS A 217 -13.30 -4.94 -21.85
CA LYS A 217 -12.69 -4.86 -23.18
C LYS A 217 -11.28 -5.44 -23.18
N VAL A 218 -10.47 -5.08 -22.18
CA VAL A 218 -9.11 -5.60 -22.01
C VAL A 218 -9.12 -7.10 -21.77
N MET A 219 -10.01 -7.58 -20.90
CA MET A 219 -10.18 -9.01 -20.62
C MET A 219 -10.50 -9.81 -21.89
N ASN A 220 -11.48 -9.36 -22.68
CA ASN A 220 -11.86 -10.04 -23.92
C ASN A 220 -10.68 -10.10 -24.91
N SER A 221 -9.98 -8.99 -25.13
CA SER A 221 -8.81 -8.98 -26.01
C SER A 221 -7.65 -9.86 -25.50
N HIS A 222 -7.44 -9.95 -24.18
CA HIS A 222 -6.45 -10.86 -23.60
C HIS A 222 -6.83 -12.33 -23.81
N LEU A 223 -8.10 -12.69 -23.63
CA LEU A 223 -8.59 -14.06 -23.86
C LEU A 223 -8.47 -14.47 -25.33
N GLU A 224 -8.75 -13.56 -26.26
CA GLU A 224 -8.55 -13.77 -27.69
C GLU A 224 -7.06 -14.01 -28.04
N THR A 225 -6.16 -13.23 -27.43
CA THR A 225 -4.71 -13.41 -27.59
C THR A 225 -4.25 -14.77 -27.05
N SER A 226 -4.77 -15.15 -25.88
CA SER A 226 -4.44 -16.42 -25.21
C SER A 226 -4.98 -17.63 -25.98
N SER A 227 -6.19 -17.55 -26.51
CA SER A 227 -6.81 -18.61 -27.32
C SER A 227 -6.14 -18.78 -28.69
N ALA A 228 -5.52 -17.72 -29.22
CA ALA A 228 -4.69 -17.78 -30.41
C ALA A 228 -3.30 -18.43 -30.15
N MET A 229 -2.91 -18.61 -28.88
CA MET A 229 -1.63 -19.23 -28.49
C MET A 229 -1.81 -20.72 -28.10
N SER A 230 -1.00 -21.58 -28.72
CA SER A 230 -1.06 -23.06 -28.65
C SER A 230 -0.96 -23.66 -27.23
N VAL A 231 -1.53 -24.87 -27.10
CA VAL A 231 -1.61 -25.82 -25.96
C VAL A 231 -0.35 -26.04 -25.10
N HIS A 232 0.81 -25.47 -25.44
CA HIS A 232 2.02 -25.60 -24.64
C HIS A 232 2.07 -24.72 -23.37
N ASN A 233 1.15 -23.76 -23.22
CA ASN A 233 1.06 -22.90 -22.04
C ASN A 233 0.07 -23.42 -20.97
N LEU A 234 -0.32 -24.70 -21.00
CA LEU A 234 -1.28 -25.30 -20.07
C LEU A 234 -0.88 -25.15 -18.57
N ALA A 235 0.42 -25.08 -18.25
CA ALA A 235 0.88 -24.85 -16.86
C ALA A 235 0.53 -23.45 -16.31
N ARG A 236 0.25 -22.48 -17.19
CA ARG A 236 -0.13 -21.10 -16.83
C ARG A 236 -1.63 -20.97 -16.48
N TRP A 237 -2.42 -22.04 -16.71
CA TRP A 237 -3.87 -22.09 -16.48
C TRP A 237 -4.26 -22.44 -15.04
N VAL A 238 -3.31 -22.88 -14.19
CA VAL A 238 -3.53 -23.04 -12.74
C VAL A 238 -4.00 -21.71 -12.10
N HIS A 239 -3.67 -20.58 -12.71
CA HIS A 239 -4.13 -19.27 -12.27
C HIS A 239 -5.58 -18.95 -12.59
N LEU A 240 -6.24 -19.58 -13.57
CA LEU A 240 -7.67 -19.34 -13.86
C LEU A 240 -8.58 -19.96 -12.79
N ASP A 241 -8.25 -21.15 -12.30
CA ASP A 241 -8.95 -21.78 -11.17
C ASP A 241 -8.66 -21.03 -9.85
N ALA A 242 -7.45 -20.50 -9.70
CA ALA A 242 -7.12 -19.58 -8.60
C ALA A 242 -7.83 -18.21 -8.75
N LEU A 243 -8.04 -17.72 -9.97
CA LEU A 243 -8.79 -16.48 -10.26
C LEU A 243 -10.28 -16.64 -9.96
N ILE A 244 -10.88 -17.79 -10.25
CA ILE A 244 -12.25 -18.12 -9.84
C ILE A 244 -12.33 -18.13 -8.30
N ASN A 245 -11.42 -18.84 -7.63
CA ASN A 245 -11.36 -18.86 -6.17
C ASN A 245 -11.04 -17.49 -5.54
N LEU A 246 -10.27 -16.64 -6.22
CA LEU A 246 -9.92 -15.29 -5.76
C LEU A 246 -11.09 -14.32 -5.95
N VAL A 247 -11.80 -14.40 -7.08
CA VAL A 247 -13.01 -13.61 -7.34
C VAL A 247 -14.13 -14.01 -6.38
N GLU A 248 -14.30 -15.30 -6.08
CA GLU A 248 -15.25 -15.77 -5.05
C GLU A 248 -14.84 -15.33 -3.64
N ARG A 249 -13.56 -15.42 -3.26
CA ARG A 249 -13.05 -14.93 -1.96
C ARG A 249 -13.13 -13.42 -1.80
N VAL A 250 -12.90 -12.66 -2.88
CA VAL A 250 -13.04 -11.20 -2.87
C VAL A 250 -14.52 -10.80 -2.81
N ALA A 251 -15.43 -11.56 -3.45
CA ALA A 251 -16.87 -11.35 -3.33
C ALA A 251 -17.42 -11.64 -1.93
N GLU A 252 -16.84 -12.58 -1.17
CA GLU A 252 -17.19 -12.84 0.24
C GLU A 252 -16.70 -11.75 1.21
N LEU A 253 -15.69 -10.97 0.83
CA LEU A 253 -15.09 -9.91 1.66
C LEU A 253 -15.73 -8.53 1.43
N ILE A 254 -16.56 -8.37 0.40
CA ILE A 254 -17.27 -7.11 0.11
C ILE A 254 -18.67 -7.18 0.74
N PRO A 255 -19.03 -6.24 1.65
CA PRO A 255 -20.38 -6.20 2.19
C PRO A 255 -21.40 -6.00 1.05
N ALA A 256 -22.54 -6.68 1.17
CA ALA A 256 -23.49 -6.91 0.08
C ALA A 256 -24.12 -5.63 -0.52
N ASP A 257 -23.87 -4.47 0.10
CA ASP A 257 -24.35 -3.16 -0.30
C ASP A 257 -23.48 -2.47 -1.38
N LYS A 258 -22.27 -2.96 -1.68
CA LYS A 258 -21.38 -2.41 -2.73
C LYS A 258 -21.25 -3.26 -4.01
N LEU A 259 -22.08 -4.29 -4.18
CA LEU A 259 -21.89 -5.40 -5.13
C LEU A 259 -22.33 -5.19 -6.61
N SER A 260 -22.42 -3.96 -7.14
CA SER A 260 -23.02 -3.80 -8.49
C SER A 260 -22.14 -4.31 -9.65
N SER A 261 -20.81 -4.24 -9.54
CA SER A 261 -19.87 -4.62 -10.60
C SER A 261 -19.34 -6.06 -10.47
N ALA A 262 -19.19 -6.56 -9.25
CA ALA A 262 -18.73 -7.93 -9.00
C ALA A 262 -19.81 -8.98 -9.38
N GLU A 263 -21.10 -8.71 -9.12
CA GLU A 263 -22.20 -9.58 -9.54
C GLU A 263 -22.31 -9.69 -11.06
N GLN A 264 -22.02 -8.61 -11.80
CA GLN A 264 -21.97 -8.62 -13.25
C GLN A 264 -20.82 -9.47 -13.80
N ASN A 265 -19.68 -9.48 -13.10
CA ASN A 265 -18.53 -10.31 -13.45
C ASN A 265 -18.81 -11.81 -13.20
N LEU A 266 -19.39 -12.18 -12.06
CA LEU A 266 -19.82 -13.56 -11.76
C LEU A 266 -20.83 -14.08 -12.79
N ARG A 267 -21.84 -13.28 -13.12
CA ARG A 267 -22.88 -13.66 -14.10
C ARG A 267 -22.33 -13.81 -15.52
N TRP A 268 -21.32 -13.01 -15.89
CA TRP A 268 -20.60 -13.16 -17.15
C TRP A 268 -19.78 -14.47 -17.18
N MET A 269 -19.10 -14.81 -16.08
CA MET A 269 -18.32 -16.05 -15.94
C MET A 269 -19.19 -17.32 -16.01
N GLU A 270 -20.40 -17.30 -15.43
CA GLU A 270 -21.39 -18.37 -15.57
C GLU A 270 -21.88 -18.54 -17.02
N THR A 271 -21.97 -17.43 -17.77
CA THR A 271 -22.47 -17.40 -19.15
C THR A 271 -21.44 -17.94 -20.16
N VAL A 272 -20.13 -17.82 -19.89
CA VAL A 272 -19.05 -18.32 -20.76
C VAL A 272 -18.69 -19.80 -20.54
N GLY A 273 -19.43 -20.53 -19.69
CA GLY A 273 -19.32 -22.00 -19.57
C GLY A 273 -18.17 -22.51 -18.70
N CYS A 274 -17.57 -21.66 -17.85
CA CYS A 274 -16.63 -22.09 -16.83
C CYS A 274 -17.38 -22.69 -15.63
N ARG A 275 -17.80 -23.96 -15.70
CA ARG A 275 -18.31 -24.67 -14.51
C ARG A 275 -17.14 -25.29 -13.72
N PRO A 276 -17.04 -25.03 -12.40
CA PRO A 276 -16.01 -25.64 -11.58
C PRO A 276 -16.35 -27.10 -11.26
N THR A 277 -15.36 -27.99 -11.36
CA THR A 277 -15.37 -29.27 -10.66
C THR A 277 -15.04 -29.01 -9.20
N VAL A 278 -16.02 -29.14 -8.31
CA VAL A 278 -15.85 -29.04 -6.86
C VAL A 278 -14.92 -30.16 -6.40
N MET A 279 -13.64 -29.86 -6.21
CA MET A 279 -12.73 -30.72 -5.45
C MET A 279 -12.99 -30.48 -3.97
N LYS A 280 -13.61 -31.45 -3.30
CA LYS A 280 -13.77 -31.43 -1.85
C LYS A 280 -12.38 -31.44 -1.22
N ASN A 281 -12.10 -30.43 -0.40
CA ASN A 281 -10.97 -30.39 0.51
C ASN A 281 -11.03 -31.61 1.43
N ASP A 282 -10.11 -32.56 1.24
CA ASP A 282 -9.54 -33.43 2.26
C ASP A 282 -8.47 -34.29 1.58
N GLU A 283 -7.28 -33.74 1.37
CA GLU A 283 -5.99 -34.46 1.38
C GLU A 283 -4.86 -33.44 1.15
N GLN A 284 -3.90 -33.43 2.08
CA GLN A 284 -2.71 -32.56 2.05
C GLN A 284 -1.84 -32.87 0.82
N PRO A 285 -1.05 -31.91 0.29
CA PRO A 285 -0.15 -32.20 -0.81
C PRO A 285 1.03 -33.03 -0.30
N GLU A 286 0.92 -34.36 -0.40
CA GLU A 286 2.09 -35.21 -0.52
C GLU A 286 2.83 -34.83 -1.81
N LEU A 287 4.15 -34.64 -1.70
CA LEU A 287 5.04 -34.47 -2.84
C LEU A 287 4.80 -35.60 -3.85
N MET A 288 4.19 -35.28 -4.98
CA MET A 288 3.96 -36.24 -6.04
C MET A 288 5.22 -36.39 -6.89
N ASN A 289 5.74 -37.62 -6.81
CA ASN A 289 6.91 -38.17 -7.47
C ASN A 289 6.93 -37.97 -9.00
N GLU A 290 8.17 -37.92 -9.51
CA GLU A 290 8.55 -38.31 -10.86
C GLU A 290 8.01 -39.72 -11.17
N ASP A 291 6.90 -39.87 -11.90
CA ASP A 291 6.56 -41.06 -12.72
C ASP A 291 5.15 -40.97 -13.35
N LEU A 292 4.94 -40.00 -14.24
CA LEU A 292 3.75 -39.98 -15.12
C LEU A 292 4.11 -39.51 -16.54
N CYS A 293 5.19 -40.06 -17.09
CA CYS A 293 5.63 -39.84 -18.47
C CYS A 293 5.61 -41.10 -19.35
N SER A 294 4.96 -42.20 -18.94
CA SER A 294 5.13 -43.50 -19.61
C SER A 294 3.86 -44.17 -20.18
N GLU A 295 2.71 -43.51 -20.25
CA GLU A 295 1.47 -44.17 -20.72
C GLU A 295 0.63 -43.39 -21.75
N LEU A 296 1.30 -42.65 -22.66
CA LEU A 296 0.70 -42.18 -23.91
C LEU A 296 1.58 -42.46 -25.15
N GLN A 297 2.23 -43.62 -25.16
CA GLN A 297 2.66 -44.28 -26.40
C GLN A 297 2.01 -45.66 -26.48
N MET A 298 1.22 -45.86 -27.54
CA MET A 298 0.47 -47.06 -27.94
C MET A 298 -1.00 -47.15 -27.51
N LYS A 299 -1.87 -46.36 -28.16
CA LYS A 299 -2.86 -46.83 -29.15
C LYS A 299 -3.65 -45.67 -29.74
#